data_AF-A0A1I5QRV4-F1
#
_entry.id   AF-A0A1I5QRV4-F1
#
_cell.length_a   1.000
_cell.length_b   1.000
_cell.length_c   1.000
_cell.angle_alpha   90.00
_cell.angle_beta   90.00
_cell.angle_gamma   90.00
#
_symmetry.space_group_name_H-M   'P 1'
#
loop_
_entity.id
_entity.type
_entity.pdbx_description
1 polymer ?
#
loop_
_entity_poly.entity_id
_entity_poly.type
_entity_poly.pdbx_seq_one_letter_code
_entity_poly.pdbx_strand_id
1 'polypeptide(L)'
;MTRPLLGKTLLGFAIVATVAIVAIADVFNATHLFNPDWPGHARFHIGMQFTTLVLVSLFSLAALKRGQVWAAALAPGSFWPGLFVAYLIPGTDVYASQALREIGVPINLLLAAVLLGITAFGVLLQSPKEK
;
A
#
# COMPACT_ATOMS: atom_id res chain seq x y z
N MET A 1 -5.98 5.29 25.03
CA MET A 1 -6.11 4.11 24.15
C MET A 1 -5.19 3.01 24.66
N THR A 2 -5.61 1.74 24.72
CA THR A 2 -4.72 0.65 25.16
C THR A 2 -3.71 0.29 24.06
N ARG A 3 -2.55 -0.28 24.42
CA ARG A 3 -1.53 -0.73 23.44
C ARG A 3 -2.10 -1.67 22.37
N PRO A 4 -2.90 -2.71 22.71
CA PRO A 4 -3.54 -3.55 21.71
C PRO A 4 -4.51 -2.75 20.84
N LEU A 5 -5.36 -1.90 21.42
CA LEU A 5 -6.27 -1.08 20.61
C LEU A 5 -5.51 -0.18 19.63
N LEU A 6 -4.37 0.39 20.03
CA LEU A 6 -3.47 1.14 19.15
C LEU A 6 -2.91 0.31 18.00
N GLY A 7 -2.33 -0.86 18.28
CA GLY A 7 -1.82 -1.72 17.22
C GLY A 7 -2.91 -2.13 16.22
N LYS A 8 -4.12 -2.45 16.72
CA LYS A 8 -5.26 -2.82 15.87
C LYS A 8 -5.72 -1.64 14.99
N THR A 9 -5.79 -0.43 15.57
CA THR A 9 -6.15 0.78 14.83
C THR A 9 -5.12 1.10 13.75
N LEU A 10 -3.83 1.02 14.06
CA LEU A 10 -2.77 1.30 13.09
C LEU A 10 -2.76 0.29 11.94
N LEU A 11 -2.95 -1.01 12.22
CA LEU A 11 -3.07 -2.02 11.16
C LEU A 11 -4.32 -1.80 10.31
N GLY A 12 -5.47 -1.55 10.93
CA GLY A 12 -6.70 -1.24 10.21
C GLY A 12 -6.56 -0.02 9.31
N PHE A 13 -5.94 1.04 9.83
CA PHE A 13 -5.62 2.24 9.07
C PHE A 13 -4.69 1.91 7.89
N ALA A 14 -3.59 1.20 8.10
CA ALA A 14 -2.65 0.87 7.02
C ALA A 14 -3.31 0.06 5.91
N ILE A 15 -4.17 -0.91 6.23
CA ILE A 15 -4.90 -1.71 5.24
C ILE A 15 -5.82 -0.81 4.40
N VAL A 16 -6.64 0.02 5.04
CA VAL A 16 -7.59 0.90 4.34
C VAL A 16 -6.87 1.98 3.54
N ALA A 17 -5.83 2.60 4.11
CA ALA A 17 -5.03 3.61 3.46
C ALA A 17 -4.30 3.05 2.22
N THR A 18 -3.84 1.79 2.27
CA THR A 18 -3.23 1.13 1.10
C THR A 18 -4.20 1.07 -0.07
N VAL A 19 -5.43 0.58 0.13
CA VAL A 19 -6.44 0.55 -0.95
C VAL A 19 -6.82 1.94 -1.41
N ALA A 20 -7.06 2.86 -0.48
CA ALA A 20 -7.52 4.21 -0.80
C ALA A 20 -6.49 5.00 -1.61
N ILE A 21 -5.22 4.97 -1.21
CA ILE A 21 -4.14 5.66 -1.92
C ILE A 21 -3.97 5.08 -3.33
N VAL A 22 -3.98 3.75 -3.46
CA VAL A 22 -3.84 3.09 -4.77
C VAL A 22 -5.05 3.36 -5.66
N ALA A 23 -6.27 3.39 -5.11
CA ALA A 23 -7.46 3.78 -5.87
C ALA A 23 -7.32 5.20 -6.42
N ILE A 24 -6.84 6.15 -5.61
CA ILE A 24 -6.60 7.53 -6.05
C ILE A 24 -5.51 7.59 -7.12
N ALA A 25 -4.40 6.88 -6.91
CA ALA A 25 -3.24 6.91 -7.80
C ALA A 25 -3.49 6.22 -9.15
N ASP A 26 -4.15 5.06 -9.15
CA ASP A 26 -4.26 4.20 -10.34
C ASP A 26 -5.63 4.26 -11.00
N VAL A 27 -6.73 4.33 -10.22
CA VAL A 27 -8.10 4.20 -10.75
C VAL A 27 -8.72 5.58 -11.03
N PHE A 28 -8.58 6.51 -10.09
CA PHE A 28 -9.13 7.87 -10.20
C PHE A 28 -8.15 8.87 -10.79
N ASN A 29 -7.05 8.38 -11.39
CA ASN A 29 -6.08 9.17 -12.10
C ASN A 29 -6.15 8.89 -13.61
N ALA A 30 -6.34 9.94 -14.40
CA ALA A 30 -6.42 9.84 -15.86
C ALA A 30 -5.12 9.34 -16.52
N THR A 31 -3.98 9.45 -15.84
CA THR A 31 -2.67 9.03 -16.38
C THR A 31 -2.31 7.57 -16.10
N HIS A 32 -3.16 6.81 -15.40
CA HIS A 32 -2.91 5.42 -15.03
C HIS A 32 -3.89 4.45 -15.70
N LEU A 33 -4.84 3.85 -14.96
CA LEU A 33 -5.71 2.78 -15.47
C LEU A 33 -6.45 3.17 -16.76
N PHE A 34 -6.79 4.45 -16.93
CA PHE A 34 -7.51 4.96 -18.09
C PHE A 34 -6.65 5.81 -19.03
N ASN A 35 -5.33 5.70 -18.94
CA ASN A 35 -4.41 6.42 -19.82
C ASN A 35 -4.59 5.97 -21.30
N PRO A 36 -4.97 6.86 -22.23
CA PRO A 36 -5.13 6.50 -23.63
C PRO A 36 -3.81 6.11 -24.31
N ASP A 37 -2.67 6.59 -23.81
CA ASP A 37 -1.34 6.36 -24.40
C ASP A 37 -0.76 4.98 -24.04
N TRP A 38 -1.31 4.31 -23.03
CA TRP A 38 -0.88 2.97 -22.63
C TRP A 38 -1.59 1.87 -23.43
N PRO A 39 -0.89 0.79 -23.81
CA PRO A 39 -1.53 -0.37 -24.44
C PRO A 39 -2.66 -0.93 -23.59
N GLY A 40 -3.74 -1.38 -24.23
CA GLY A 40 -4.90 -1.95 -23.53
C GLY A 40 -4.55 -3.09 -22.56
N HIS A 41 -3.52 -3.88 -22.88
CA HIS A 41 -3.04 -4.95 -22.01
C HIS A 41 -2.37 -4.44 -20.72
N ALA A 42 -1.65 -3.31 -20.76
CA ALA A 42 -1.08 -2.71 -19.56
C ALA A 42 -2.19 -2.24 -18.61
N ARG A 43 -3.24 -1.61 -19.15
CA ARG A 43 -4.43 -1.21 -18.37
C ARG A 43 -5.15 -2.41 -17.76
N PHE A 44 -5.25 -3.53 -18.51
CA PHE A 44 -5.81 -4.78 -17.98
C PHE A 44 -5.06 -5.27 -16.74
N HIS A 45 -3.72 -5.26 -16.76
CA HIS A 45 -2.91 -5.65 -15.60
C HIS A 45 -3.08 -4.73 -14.40
N ILE A 46 -3.25 -3.41 -14.60
CA ILE A 46 -3.51 -2.47 -13.51
C ILE A 46 -4.87 -2.74 -12.87
N GLY A 47 -5.92 -2.97 -13.67
CA GLY A 47 -7.24 -3.33 -13.16
C GLY A 47 -7.21 -4.64 -12.36
N MET A 48 -6.45 -5.63 -12.85
CA MET A 48 -6.21 -6.90 -12.14
C MET A 48 -5.44 -6.68 -10.82
N GLN A 49 -4.37 -5.87 -10.83
CA GLN A 49 -3.57 -5.57 -9.65
C GLN A 49 -4.40 -4.87 -8.57
N PHE A 50 -5.18 -3.85 -8.95
CA PHE A 50 -6.05 -3.14 -8.02
C PHE A 50 -7.12 -4.06 -7.42
N THR A 51 -7.78 -4.88 -8.25
CA THR A 51 -8.80 -5.83 -7.78
C THR A 51 -8.21 -6.86 -6.82
N THR A 52 -7.03 -7.39 -7.15
CA THR A 52 -6.27 -8.28 -6.26
C THR A 52 -5.97 -7.61 -4.92
N LEU A 53 -5.50 -6.35 -4.93
CA LEU A 53 -5.21 -5.60 -3.72
C LEU A 53 -6.45 -5.41 -2.84
N VAL A 54 -7.61 -5.13 -3.43
CA VAL A 54 -8.90 -5.05 -2.72
C VAL A 54 -9.21 -6.38 -2.02
N LEU A 55 -9.09 -7.50 -2.72
CA LEU A 55 -9.35 -8.83 -2.15
C LEU A 55 -8.40 -9.17 -1.00
N VAL A 56 -7.10 -8.92 -1.17
CA VAL A 56 -6.09 -9.13 -0.12
C VAL A 56 -6.33 -8.20 1.08
N SER A 57 -6.84 -6.99 0.85
CA SER A 57 -7.18 -6.05 1.92
C SER A 57 -8.43 -6.47 2.69
N LEU A 58 -9.44 -7.01 2.02
CA LEU A 58 -10.61 -7.61 2.68
C LEU A 58 -10.20 -8.83 3.53
N PHE A 59 -9.34 -9.69 3.00
CA PHE A 59 -8.75 -10.79 3.76
C PHE A 59 -7.98 -10.29 4.99
N SER A 60 -7.13 -9.26 4.81
CA SER A 60 -6.35 -8.65 5.88
C SER A 60 -7.23 -8.05 6.98
N LEU A 61 -8.34 -7.40 6.63
CA LEU A 61 -9.32 -6.89 7.61
C LEU A 61 -10.03 -8.02 8.35
N ALA A 62 -10.38 -9.11 7.68
CA ALA A 62 -10.97 -10.28 8.31
C ALA A 62 -9.99 -10.95 9.28
N ALA A 63 -8.72 -11.08 8.90
CA ALA A 63 -7.63 -11.55 9.76
C ALA A 63 -7.44 -10.65 10.99
N LEU A 64 -7.47 -9.33 10.81
CA LEU A 64 -7.37 -8.36 11.90
C LEU A 64 -8.50 -8.49 12.91
N LYS A 65 -9.73 -8.74 12.46
CA LYS A 65 -10.88 -9.00 13.33
C LYS A 65 -10.70 -10.28 14.16
N ARG A 66 -10.00 -11.29 13.62
CA ARG A 66 -9.68 -12.57 14.26
C ARG A 66 -8.40 -12.54 15.11
N GLY A 67 -7.73 -11.39 15.21
CA GLY A 67 -6.46 -11.27 15.95
C GLY A 67 -5.26 -11.91 15.26
N GLN A 68 -5.36 -12.22 13.97
CA GLN A 68 -4.28 -12.83 13.18
C GLN A 68 -3.36 -11.73 12.63
N VAL A 69 -2.44 -11.25 13.48
CA VAL A 69 -1.64 -10.04 13.26
C VAL A 69 -0.84 -10.06 11.96
N TRP A 70 -0.11 -11.14 11.69
CA TRP A 70 0.71 -11.25 10.49
C TRP A 70 -0.12 -11.38 9.20
N ALA A 71 -1.24 -12.11 9.26
CA ALA A 71 -2.17 -12.19 8.15
C ALA A 71 -2.85 -10.83 7.87
N ALA A 72 -3.09 -10.02 8.91
CA ALA A 72 -3.59 -8.66 8.76
C ALA A 72 -2.57 -7.70 8.11
N ALA A 73 -1.27 -7.97 8.24
CA ALA A 73 -0.23 -7.15 7.63
C ALA A 73 -0.03 -7.41 6.13
N LEU A 74 -0.70 -8.42 5.54
CA LEU A 74 -0.45 -8.84 4.16
C LEU A 74 -0.74 -7.77 3.12
N ALA A 75 -1.84 -7.02 3.22
CA ALA A 75 -2.16 -5.99 2.23
C ALA A 75 -1.09 -4.89 2.11
N PRO A 76 -0.73 -4.15 3.17
CA PRO A 76 0.37 -3.19 3.09
C PRO A 76 1.72 -3.89 2.85
N GLY A 77 1.93 -5.08 3.44
CA GLY A 77 3.18 -5.82 3.34
C GLY A 77 3.47 -6.42 1.96
N SER A 78 2.46 -6.64 1.12
CA SER A 78 2.64 -7.15 -0.25
C SER A 78 2.71 -6.03 -1.29
N PHE A 79 2.04 -4.90 -1.04
CA PHE A 79 1.98 -3.79 -1.99
C PHE A 79 3.20 -2.86 -1.90
N TRP A 80 3.47 -2.29 -0.72
CA TRP A 80 4.45 -1.21 -0.58
C TRP A 80 5.91 -1.60 -0.86
N PRO A 81 6.38 -2.82 -0.57
CA PRO A 81 7.71 -3.25 -0.98
C PRO A 81 7.90 -3.20 -2.51
N GLY A 82 6.81 -3.39 -3.27
CA GLY A 82 6.82 -3.32 -4.72
C GLY A 82 7.29 -1.97 -5.26
N LEU A 83 7.07 -0.85 -4.55
CA LEU A 83 7.54 0.47 -5.01
C LEU A 83 9.06 0.63 -4.90
N PHE A 84 9.69 0.01 -3.91
CA PHE A 84 11.16 -0.02 -3.80
C PHE A 84 11.77 -0.93 -4.88
N VAL A 85 11.13 -2.06 -5.16
CA VAL A 85 11.55 -2.95 -6.26
C VAL A 85 11.38 -2.24 -7.60
N ALA A 86 10.26 -1.55 -7.82
CA ALA A 86 10.00 -0.81 -9.05
C ALA A 86 11.09 0.23 -9.34
N TYR A 87 11.56 0.97 -8.32
CA TYR A 87 12.66 1.92 -8.47
C TYR A 87 13.94 1.32 -9.07
N LEU A 88 14.18 0.01 -8.89
CA LEU A 88 15.34 -0.69 -9.45
C LEU A 88 15.13 -1.15 -10.90
N ILE A 89 13.91 -1.04 -11.42
CA ILE A 89 13.56 -1.45 -12.79
C ILE A 89 13.85 -0.30 -13.76
N PRO A 90 14.70 -0.51 -14.78
CA PRO A 90 14.98 0.51 -15.78
C PRO A 90 13.72 1.02 -16.47
N GLY A 91 13.62 2.35 -16.64
CA GLY A 91 12.49 3.01 -17.30
C GLY A 91 11.30 3.31 -16.39
N THR A 92 11.39 3.02 -15.09
CA THR A 92 10.41 3.48 -14.09
C THR A 92 10.84 4.80 -13.45
N ASP A 93 9.90 5.44 -12.74
CA ASP A 93 10.12 6.73 -12.11
C ASP A 93 9.49 6.78 -10.71
N VAL A 94 10.16 7.44 -9.77
CA VAL A 94 9.70 7.59 -8.38
C VAL A 94 8.82 8.83 -8.16
N TYR A 95 8.82 9.74 -9.14
CA TYR A 95 8.02 10.96 -9.09
C TYR A 95 6.65 10.73 -9.73
N ALA A 96 5.58 10.94 -8.97
CA ALA A 96 4.21 10.78 -9.47
C ALA A 96 3.74 11.94 -10.38
N SER A 97 4.50 13.04 -10.43
CA SER A 97 4.23 14.19 -11.30
C SER A 97 5.50 15.01 -11.52
N GLN A 98 5.49 15.84 -12.57
CA GLN A 98 6.57 16.78 -12.87
C GLN A 98 6.79 17.79 -11.72
N ALA A 99 5.72 18.27 -11.09
CA ALA A 99 5.82 19.19 -9.96
C ALA A 99 6.57 18.55 -8.78
N LEU A 100 6.31 17.28 -8.48
CA LEU A 100 7.03 16.54 -7.43
C LEU A 100 8.50 16.30 -7.79
N ARG A 101 8.79 16.10 -9.08
CA ARG A 101 10.17 16.01 -9.59
C ARG A 101 10.92 17.33 -9.39
N GLU A 102 10.30 18.46 -9.70
CA GLU A 102 10.94 19.78 -9.58
C GLU A 102 11.33 20.13 -8.14
N ILE A 103 10.52 19.71 -7.16
CA ILE A 103 10.83 19.88 -5.73
C ILE A 103 11.61 18.71 -5.13
N GLY A 104 11.98 17.71 -5.93
CA GLY A 104 12.78 16.56 -5.49
C GLY A 104 12.09 15.64 -4.50
N VAL A 105 10.75 15.55 -4.50
CA VAL A 105 9.97 14.73 -3.56
C VAL A 105 9.57 13.38 -4.19
N PRO A 106 10.23 12.26 -3.83
CA PRO A 106 9.90 10.92 -4.34
C PRO A 106 8.70 10.33 -3.57
N ILE A 107 7.50 10.87 -3.82
CA ILE A 107 6.30 10.57 -3.02
C ILE A 107 6.00 9.06 -2.91
N ASN A 108 6.30 8.30 -3.97
CA ASN A 108 6.06 6.85 -4.01
C ASN A 108 6.88 6.12 -2.93
N LEU A 109 8.16 6.45 -2.78
CA LEU A 109 9.03 5.84 -1.78
C LEU A 109 8.70 6.32 -0.36
N LEU A 110 8.33 7.59 -0.21
CA LEU A 110 7.94 8.16 1.08
C LEU A 110 6.66 7.52 1.61
N LEU A 111 5.63 7.39 0.78
CA LEU A 111 4.38 6.72 1.16
C LEU A 111 4.61 5.26 1.49
N ALA A 112 5.41 4.55 0.70
CA ALA A 112 5.78 3.16 0.98
C ALA A 112 6.47 3.01 2.34
N ALA A 113 7.48 3.85 2.63
CA ALA A 113 8.19 3.82 3.90
C ALA A 113 7.27 4.11 5.10
N VAL A 114 6.41 5.13 4.99
CA VAL A 114 5.47 5.51 6.06
C VAL A 114 4.46 4.40 6.33
N LEU A 115 3.85 3.83 5.30
CA LEU A 115 2.82 2.81 5.46
C LEU A 115 3.41 1.48 5.97
N LEU A 116 4.61 1.12 5.53
CA LEU A 116 5.35 -0.01 6.10
C LEU A 116 5.75 0.24 7.56
N GLY A 117 6.19 1.44 7.90
CA GLY A 117 6.50 1.84 9.27
C GLY A 117 5.29 1.75 10.20
N ILE A 118 4.14 2.26 9.77
CA ILE A 118 2.87 2.15 10.50
C ILE A 118 2.47 0.68 10.66
N THR A 119 2.58 -0.12 9.59
CA THR A 119 2.26 -1.55 9.62
C THR A 119 3.16 -2.28 10.61
N ALA A 120 4.47 -2.11 10.52
CA ALA A 120 5.44 -2.74 11.41
C ALA A 120 5.20 -2.34 12.88
N PHE A 121 4.95 -1.05 13.13
CA PHE A 121 4.62 -0.58 14.48
C PHE A 121 3.30 -1.18 14.99
N GLY A 122 2.29 -1.27 14.13
CA GLY A 122 1.03 -1.95 14.43
C GLY A 122 1.21 -3.42 14.81
N VAL A 123 2.03 -4.16 14.06
CA VAL A 123 2.41 -5.54 14.37
C VAL A 123 3.12 -5.62 15.72
N LEU A 124 4.15 -4.80 15.97
CA LEU A 124 4.90 -4.80 17.24
C LEU A 124 4.03 -4.53 18.46
N LEU A 125 3.03 -3.66 18.35
CA LEU A 125 2.10 -3.36 19.44
C LEU A 125 1.12 -4.51 19.73
N GLN A 126 0.80 -5.31 18.71
CA GLN A 126 -0.08 -6.48 18.79
C GLN A 126 0.65 -7.76 19.19
N SER A 127 1.92 -7.90 18.84
CA SER A 127 2.73 -9.05 19.23
C SER A 127 2.87 -9.10 20.76
N PRO A 128 2.68 -10.27 21.39
CA PRO A 128 2.96 -10.45 22.80
C PRO A 128 4.39 -10.02 23.12
N LYS A 129 4.61 -9.36 24.27
CA LYS A 129 5.96 -9.30 24.81
C LYS A 129 6.33 -10.73 25.20
N GLU A 130 7.42 -11.26 24.64
CA GLU A 130 8.04 -12.46 25.19
C GLU A 130 8.24 -12.23 26.70
N LYS A 131 7.78 -13.19 27.51
CA LYS A 131 7.91 -13.15 28.97
C LYS A 131 9.31 -13.58 29.38
#